data_AF-A0A816SLZ3-F1
#
_entry.id   AF-A0A816SLZ3-F1
#
_cell.length_a   1.000
_cell.length_b   1.000
_cell.length_c   1.000
_cell.angle_alpha   90.00
_cell.angle_beta   90.00
_cell.angle_gamma   90.00
#
_symmetry.space_group_name_H-M   'P 1'
#
loop_
_entity.id
_entity.type
_entity.pdbx_description
1 polymer ?
#
loop_
_entity_poly.entity_id
_entity_poly.type
_entity_poly.pdbx_seq_one_letter_code
_entity_poly.pdbx_strand_id
1 'polypeptide(L)'
;MAPSTDSLKYTLEQLNRYLALAIFIFGSLGNILNCLVLSQRKLRSHPCASIFLVSSFLSLICILIGVPPRILAGWNLDPTNTINIACKLHAFIVFSTRTMAIWLIALATIDRWLISSTQVHRRQMSNIENVKY
;
A
#
# COMPACT_ATOMS: atom_id res chain seq x y z
N MET A 1 -26.18 -15.22 31.03
CA MET A 1 -25.77 -16.11 29.93
C MET A 1 -25.28 -15.26 28.76
N ALA A 2 -23.99 -14.91 28.75
CA ALA A 2 -23.27 -14.34 27.60
C ALA A 2 -21.73 -14.65 27.64
N PRO A 3 -21.26 -15.86 28.05
CA PRO A 3 -19.83 -16.15 28.13
C PRO A 3 -19.13 -16.34 26.76
N SER A 4 -19.88 -16.45 25.67
CA SER A 4 -19.34 -16.71 24.32
C SER A 4 -18.81 -15.45 23.62
N THR A 5 -19.31 -14.25 23.94
CA THR A 5 -18.88 -13.02 23.28
C THR A 5 -17.50 -12.55 23.76
N ASP A 6 -17.19 -12.79 25.04
CA ASP A 6 -15.96 -12.27 25.65
C ASP A 6 -14.74 -13.11 25.27
N SER A 7 -14.91 -14.44 25.17
CA SER A 7 -13.88 -15.36 24.66
C SER A 7 -13.58 -15.13 23.17
N LEU A 8 -14.60 -14.83 22.36
CA LEU A 8 -14.41 -14.48 20.95
C LEU A 8 -13.63 -13.17 20.79
N LYS A 9 -14.02 -12.12 21.52
CA LYS A 9 -13.32 -10.81 21.49
C LYS A 9 -11.85 -10.95 21.88
N TYR A 10 -11.58 -11.69 22.95
CA TYR A 10 -10.21 -11.95 23.39
C TYR A 10 -9.38 -12.66 22.30
N THR A 11 -9.95 -13.68 21.66
CA THR A 11 -9.27 -14.41 20.57
C THR A 11 -9.00 -13.51 19.36
N LEU A 12 -9.95 -12.64 19.01
CA LEU A 12 -9.81 -11.68 17.91
C LEU A 12 -8.74 -10.62 18.19
N GLU A 13 -8.65 -10.11 19.41
CA GLU A 13 -7.61 -9.15 19.78
C GLU A 13 -6.21 -9.74 19.66
N GLN A 14 -6.02 -10.97 20.16
CA GLN A 14 -4.75 -11.68 20.04
C GLN A 14 -4.38 -11.90 18.58
N LEU A 15 -5.32 -12.41 17.79
CA LEU A 15 -5.12 -12.67 16.36
C LEU A 15 -4.78 -11.37 15.61
N ASN A 16 -5.54 -10.29 15.82
CA ASN A 16 -5.31 -9.01 15.17
C ASN A 16 -3.94 -8.43 15.54
N ARG A 17 -3.48 -8.60 16.78
CA ARG A 17 -2.15 -8.16 17.22
C ARG A 17 -1.03 -8.93 16.50
N TYR A 18 -1.09 -10.25 16.45
CA TYR A 18 -0.09 -11.06 15.75
C TYR A 18 -0.10 -10.82 14.24
N LEU A 19 -1.29 -10.72 13.64
CA LEU A 19 -1.43 -10.40 12.21
C LEU A 19 -0.90 -9.01 11.89
N ALA A 20 -1.19 -8.00 12.71
CA ALA A 20 -0.67 -6.64 12.50
C ALA A 20 0.86 -6.62 12.52
N LEU A 21 1.50 -7.32 13.46
CA LEU A 21 2.96 -7.44 13.53
C LEU A 21 3.53 -8.17 12.30
N ALA A 22 2.91 -9.28 11.90
CA ALA A 22 3.33 -10.02 10.71
C ALA A 22 3.21 -9.17 9.44
N ILE A 23 2.08 -8.47 9.25
CA ILE A 23 1.85 -7.57 8.12
C ILE A 23 2.87 -6.42 8.14
N PHE A 24 3.19 -5.88 9.31
CA PHE A 24 4.19 -4.82 9.42
C PHE A 24 5.57 -5.29 8.97
N ILE A 25 6.05 -6.44 9.48
CA ILE A 25 7.38 -6.96 9.16
C ILE A 25 7.45 -7.39 7.69
N PHE A 26 6.59 -8.31 7.27
CA PHE A 26 6.63 -8.84 5.90
C PHE A 26 6.22 -7.79 4.86
N GLY A 27 5.24 -6.96 5.18
CA GLY A 27 4.77 -5.91 4.29
C GLY A 27 5.79 -4.78 4.12
N SER A 28 6.48 -4.35 5.17
CA SER A 28 7.55 -3.36 5.04
C SER A 28 8.74 -3.92 4.26
N LEU A 29 9.24 -5.11 4.63
CA LEU A 29 10.35 -5.76 3.93
C LEU A 29 10.03 -5.98 2.45
N GLY A 30 8.85 -6.51 2.13
CA GLY A 30 8.41 -6.74 0.76
C GLY A 30 8.34 -5.45 -0.07
N ASN A 31 7.74 -4.38 0.48
CA ASN A 31 7.67 -3.10 -0.23
C ASN A 31 9.03 -2.40 -0.36
N ILE A 32 9.91 -2.50 0.64
CA ILE A 32 11.28 -1.97 0.58
C ILE A 32 12.06 -2.69 -0.52
N LEU A 33 12.02 -4.02 -0.54
CA LEU A 33 12.68 -4.82 -1.58
C LEU A 33 12.14 -4.48 -2.97
N ASN A 34 10.82 -4.32 -3.12
CA ASN A 34 10.21 -3.84 -4.37
C ASN A 34 10.75 -2.48 -4.78
N CYS A 35 10.80 -1.51 -3.87
CA CYS A 35 11.37 -0.19 -4.15
C CYS A 35 12.84 -0.28 -4.58
N LEU A 36 13.65 -1.10 -3.91
CA LEU A 36 15.07 -1.27 -4.25
C LEU A 36 15.26 -1.90 -5.63
N VAL A 37 14.50 -2.95 -5.95
CA VAL A 37 14.57 -3.64 -7.25
C VAL A 37 14.06 -2.74 -8.38
N LEU A 38 12.92 -2.07 -8.19
CA LEU A 38 12.32 -1.20 -9.20
C LEU A 38 13.10 0.12 -9.40
N SER A 39 13.87 0.55 -8.39
CA SER A 39 14.74 1.73 -8.47
C SER A 39 16.03 1.46 -9.27
N GLN A 40 16.33 0.19 -9.60
CA GLN A 40 17.50 -0.13 -10.41
C GLN A 40 17.45 0.57 -11.78
N ARG A 41 18.59 1.13 -12.19
CA ARG A 41 18.73 1.95 -13.42
C ARG A 41 18.28 1.21 -14.69
N LYS A 42 18.41 -0.12 -14.72
CA LYS A 42 17.93 -0.96 -15.83
C LYS A 42 16.41 -0.96 -15.97
N LEU A 43 15.67 -0.86 -14.86
CA LEU A 43 14.20 -0.95 -14.86
C LEU A 43 13.53 0.41 -14.98
N ARG A 44 14.20 1.49 -14.54
CA ARG A 44 13.70 2.88 -14.63
C ARG A 44 13.46 3.37 -16.06
N SER A 45 13.95 2.66 -17.07
CA SER A 45 13.69 2.98 -18.47
C SER A 45 12.25 2.66 -18.90
N HIS A 46 11.48 1.91 -18.10
CA HIS A 46 10.11 1.53 -18.43
C HIS A 46 9.08 2.31 -17.61
N PRO A 47 8.03 2.88 -18.23
CA PRO A 47 6.95 3.59 -17.55
C PRO A 47 6.26 2.72 -16.50
N CYS A 48 5.90 1.48 -16.88
CA CYS A 48 5.32 0.46 -15.99
C CYS A 48 6.12 0.26 -14.68
N ALA A 49 7.45 0.18 -14.76
CA ALA A 49 8.30 -0.01 -13.59
C ALA A 49 8.27 1.20 -12.64
N SER A 50 8.20 2.41 -13.21
CA SER A 50 8.08 3.65 -12.43
C SER A 50 6.72 3.73 -11.73
N ILE A 51 5.63 3.34 -12.39
CA ILE A 51 4.29 3.29 -11.78
C ILE A 51 4.25 2.28 -10.62
N PHE A 52 4.84 1.09 -10.81
CA PHE A 52 4.96 0.10 -9.73
C PHE A 52 5.82 0.56 -8.56
N LEU A 53 6.88 1.35 -8.81
CA LEU A 53 7.71 1.93 -7.77
C LEU A 53 6.87 2.89 -6.91
N VAL A 54 6.14 3.81 -7.55
CA VAL A 54 5.25 4.74 -6.83
C VAL A 54 4.18 3.98 -6.05
N SER A 55 3.59 2.92 -6.62
CA SER A 55 2.62 2.09 -5.90
C SER A 55 3.22 1.39 -4.67
N SER A 56 4.45 0.89 -4.78
CA SER A 56 5.15 0.22 -3.67
C SER A 56 5.51 1.23 -2.57
N PHE A 57 5.88 2.45 -2.95
CA PHE A 57 6.14 3.54 -2.02
C PHE A 57 4.87 3.99 -1.27
N LEU A 58 3.75 4.18 -1.97
CA LEU A 58 2.46 4.48 -1.32
C LEU A 58 2.00 3.35 -0.40
N SER A 59 2.24 2.10 -0.78
CA SER A 59 1.94 0.93 0.04
C SER A 59 2.80 0.89 1.32
N LEU A 60 4.08 1.28 1.22
CA LEU A 60 4.96 1.43 2.38
C LEU A 60 4.45 2.51 3.35
N ILE A 61 4.06 3.68 2.83
CA ILE A 61 3.46 4.76 3.63
C ILE A 61 2.18 4.27 4.32
N CYS A 62 1.32 3.55 3.59
CA CYS A 62 0.08 2.99 4.13
C CYS A 62 0.36 2.03 5.30
N ILE A 63 1.38 1.18 5.20
CA ILE A 63 1.77 0.26 6.28
C ILE A 63 2.34 1.02 7.48
N LEU A 64 3.25 1.98 7.22
CA LEU A 64 3.90 2.78 8.26
C LEU A 64 2.91 3.68 9.02
N ILE A 65 1.83 4.13 8.39
CA ILE A 65 0.83 4.97 9.05
C ILE A 65 -0.32 4.12 9.58
N GLY A 66 -0.76 3.11 8.82
CA GLY A 66 -1.95 2.31 9.11
C GLY A 66 -1.79 1.28 10.23
N VAL A 67 -0.60 0.71 10.39
CA VAL A 67 -0.37 -0.40 11.32
C VAL A 67 0.05 0.06 12.73
N PRO A 68 0.89 1.09 12.94
CA PRO A 68 1.32 1.46 14.27
C PRO A 68 0.21 1.76 15.27
N PRO A 69 -0.89 2.46 14.92
CA PRO A 69 -2.00 2.66 15.87
C PRO A 69 -2.62 1.33 16.34
N ARG A 70 -2.65 0.29 15.51
CA ARG A 70 -3.16 -1.04 15.91
C ARG A 70 -2.22 -1.74 16.89
N ILE A 71 -0.92 -1.50 16.79
CA ILE A 71 0.08 -2.03 17.72
C ILE A 71 0.02 -1.26 19.05
N LEU A 72 -0.09 0.08 18.98
CA LEU A 72 -0.19 0.97 20.13
C LEU A 72 -1.48 0.78 20.94
N ALA A 73 -2.59 0.42 20.29
CA ALA A 73 -3.82 0.03 20.95
C ALA A 73 -3.63 -1.16 21.90
N GLY A 74 -2.75 -2.11 21.53
CA GLY A 74 -2.39 -3.23 22.40
C GLY A 74 -1.62 -2.84 23.67
N TRP A 75 -1.08 -1.62 23.73
CA TRP A 75 -0.33 -1.06 24.88
C TRP A 75 -1.09 0.09 25.58
N ASN A 76 -2.40 0.25 25.31
CA ASN A 76 -3.25 1.34 25.85
C ASN A 76 -2.74 2.76 25.54
N LEU A 77 -1.88 2.91 24.54
CA LEU A 77 -1.29 4.19 24.17
C LEU A 77 -1.80 4.60 22.79
N ASP A 78 -3.11 4.91 22.69
CA ASP A 78 -3.73 5.29 21.42
C ASP A 78 -3.80 6.82 21.24
N PRO A 79 -2.85 7.45 20.51
CA PRO A 79 -2.92 8.88 20.18
C PRO A 79 -4.14 9.23 19.32
N THR A 80 -4.72 8.23 18.66
CA THR A 80 -5.97 8.33 17.89
C THR A 80 -7.19 8.56 18.80
N ASN A 81 -7.18 8.07 20.03
CA ASN A 81 -8.25 8.28 21.01
C ASN A 81 -8.13 9.64 21.71
N THR A 82 -6.93 10.20 21.81
CA THR A 82 -6.70 11.50 22.45
C THR A 82 -6.90 12.67 21.49
N ILE A 83 -6.62 12.51 20.19
CA ILE A 83 -6.70 13.58 19.20
C ILE A 83 -7.65 13.19 18.05
N ASN A 84 -8.88 13.74 18.08
CA ASN A 84 -9.92 13.45 17.09
C ASN A 84 -9.49 13.80 15.64
N ILE A 85 -8.70 14.87 15.48
CA ILE A 85 -8.15 15.26 14.17
C ILE A 85 -7.17 14.21 13.65
N ALA A 86 -6.31 13.67 14.52
CA ALA A 86 -5.35 12.64 14.13
C ALA A 86 -6.06 11.35 13.68
N CYS A 87 -7.17 10.99 14.33
CA CYS A 87 -8.01 9.85 13.92
C CYS A 87 -8.61 10.03 12.53
N LYS A 88 -9.20 11.19 12.25
CA LYS A 88 -9.79 11.47 10.94
C LYS A 88 -8.73 11.53 9.84
N LEU A 89 -7.60 12.19 10.10
CA LEU A 89 -6.50 12.29 9.16
C LEU A 89 -5.87 10.91 8.88
N HIS A 90 -5.71 10.09 9.90
CA HIS A 90 -5.24 8.71 9.76
C HIS A 90 -6.14 7.90 8.84
N ALA A 91 -7.44 7.88 9.10
CA ALA A 91 -8.41 7.17 8.27
C ALA A 91 -8.38 7.66 6.81
N PHE A 92 -8.30 8.98 6.61
CA PHE A 92 -8.20 9.59 5.28
C PHE A 92 -6.92 9.16 4.54
N ILE A 93 -5.76 9.23 5.19
CA ILE A 93 -4.47 8.88 4.57
C ILE A 93 -4.44 7.40 4.21
N VAL A 94 -4.84 6.51 5.13
CA VAL A 94 -4.84 5.06 4.90
C VAL A 94 -5.78 4.69 3.75
N PHE A 95 -6.99 5.27 3.72
CA PHE A 95 -7.94 5.02 2.65
C PHE A 95 -7.44 5.53 1.30
N SER A 96 -6.91 6.75 1.26
CA SER A 96 -6.43 7.38 0.03
C SER A 96 -5.21 6.66 -0.54
N THR A 97 -4.20 6.40 0.29
CA THR A 97 -2.96 5.70 -0.14
C THR A 97 -3.24 4.28 -0.63
N ARG A 98 -4.13 3.54 0.04
CA ARG A 98 -4.55 2.20 -0.40
C ARG A 98 -5.26 2.24 -1.75
N THR A 99 -6.18 3.17 -1.91
CA THR A 99 -6.95 3.33 -3.16
C THR A 99 -6.02 3.72 -4.31
N MET A 100 -5.14 4.71 -4.09
CA MET A 100 -4.14 5.14 -5.06
C MET A 100 -3.20 4.00 -5.47
N ALA A 101 -2.71 3.20 -4.53
CA ALA A 101 -1.86 2.05 -4.85
C ALA A 101 -2.57 1.04 -5.78
N ILE A 102 -3.84 0.73 -5.53
CA ILE A 102 -4.62 -0.17 -6.39
C ILE A 102 -4.79 0.42 -7.80
N TRP A 103 -5.12 1.70 -7.90
CA TRP A 103 -5.26 2.38 -9.19
C TRP A 103 -3.94 2.43 -9.97
N LEU A 104 -2.81 2.65 -9.30
CA LEU A 104 -1.49 2.63 -9.95
C LEU A 104 -1.16 1.23 -10.48
N ILE A 105 -1.46 0.18 -9.73
CA ILE A 105 -1.29 -1.20 -10.22
C ILE A 105 -2.18 -1.44 -11.45
N ALA A 106 -3.43 -0.99 -11.43
CA ALA A 106 -4.33 -1.10 -12.58
C ALA A 106 -3.76 -0.36 -13.80
N LEU A 107 -3.29 0.87 -13.63
CA LEU A 107 -2.63 1.63 -14.70
C LEU A 107 -1.37 0.93 -15.23
N ALA A 108 -0.56 0.32 -14.35
CA ALA A 108 0.61 -0.45 -14.77
C ALA A 108 0.24 -1.68 -15.59
N THR A 109 -0.88 -2.35 -15.27
CA THR A 109 -1.37 -3.48 -16.08
C THR A 109 -1.90 -3.03 -17.43
N ILE A 110 -2.57 -1.87 -17.49
CA ILE A 110 -3.04 -1.28 -18.75
C ILE A 110 -1.85 -0.91 -19.63
N ASP A 111 -0.83 -0.26 -19.07
CA ASP A 111 0.41 0.08 -19.78
C ASP A 111 1.08 -1.17 -20.37
N ARG A 112 1.19 -2.23 -19.57
CA ARG A 112 1.74 -3.51 -20.02
C ARG A 112 0.90 -4.17 -21.12
N TRP A 113 -0.43 -4.09 -21.04
CA TRP A 113 -1.33 -4.60 -22.07
C TRP A 113 -1.18 -3.83 -23.39
N LEU A 114 -1.06 -2.50 -23.32
CA LEU A 114 -0.81 -1.65 -24.49
C LEU A 114 0.52 -1.99 -25.18
N ILE A 115 1.58 -2.26 -24.41
CA ILE A 115 2.88 -2.69 -24.95
C ILE A 115 2.80 -4.07 -25.62
N SER A 116 2.00 -4.99 -25.06
CA SER A 116 1.83 -6.35 -25.60
C SER A 116 0.93 -6.41 -26.83
N SER A 117 0.16 -5.36 -27.12
CA SER A 117 -0.70 -5.30 -28.29
C SER A 117 0.12 -5.19 -29.59
N THR A 118 -0.22 -6.01 -30.59
CA THR A 118 0.45 -6.06 -31.90
C THR A 118 0.28 -4.79 -32.74
N GLN A 119 -0.72 -3.96 -32.42
CA GLN A 119 -0.98 -2.70 -33.09
C GLN A 119 0.00 -1.59 -32.65
N VAL A 120 0.80 -1.09 -33.60
CA VAL A 120 1.83 -0.05 -33.39
C VAL A 120 1.27 1.23 -32.75
N HIS A 121 0.04 1.64 -33.10
CA HIS A 121 -0.62 2.82 -32.54
C HIS A 121 -0.86 2.70 -31.02
N ARG A 122 -1.24 1.52 -30.53
CA ARG A 122 -1.46 1.26 -29.10
C ARG A 122 -0.14 1.16 -28.31
N ARG A 123 0.92 0.71 -28.99
CA ARG A 123 2.29 0.64 -28.44
C ARG A 123 2.92 2.03 -28.27
N GLN A 124 2.54 3.00 -29.10
CA GLN A 124 3.01 4.40 -29.01
C GLN A 124 2.38 5.20 -27.87
N MET A 125 1.19 4.83 -27.36
CA MET A 125 0.59 5.46 -26.18
C MET A 125 1.36 5.18 -24.87
N SER A 126 2.14 4.10 -24.82
CA SER A 126 2.99 3.78 -23.66
C SER A 126 4.32 4.54 -23.69
N ASN A 127 4.70 5.18 -24.81
CA ASN A 127 5.93 5.96 -24.88
C ASN A 127 5.76 7.33 -24.19
N ILE A 128 6.53 7.53 -23.11
CA ILE A 128 6.68 8.79 -22.36
C ILE A 128 7.07 9.96 -23.28
N GLU A 129 7.61 9.70 -24.49
CA GLU A 129 7.97 10.75 -25.46
C GLU A 129 6.78 11.56 -26.01
N ASN A 130 5.54 11.08 -25.88
CA ASN A 130 4.33 11.87 -26.21
C ASN A 130 3.85 12.77 -25.07
N VAL A 131 4.46 12.69 -23.89
CA VAL A 131 4.28 13.69 -22.82
C VAL A 131 5.41 14.72 -22.96
N LYS A 132 5.50 15.35 -24.12
CA LYS A 132 6.24 16.60 -24.28
C LYS A 132 5.24 17.74 -24.10
N TYR A 133 5.57 18.59 -23.12
CA TYR A 133 4.94 19.89 -22.88
C TYR A 133 4.85 20.72 -24.16
#